data_AF-A0A924BD96-F1
#
_entry.id   AF-A0A924BD96-F1
#
_cell.length_a   1.000
_cell.length_b   1.000
_cell.length_c   1.000
_cell.angle_alpha   90.00
_cell.angle_beta   90.00
_cell.angle_gamma   90.00
#
_symmetry.space_group_name_H-M   'P 1'
#
loop_
_entity.id
_entity.type
_entity.pdbx_description
1 polymer ?
#
loop_
_entity_poly.entity_id
_entity_poly.type
_entity_poly.pdbx_seq_one_letter_code
_entity_poly.pdbx_strand_id
1 'polypeptide(L)'
;GQYIEEIQFVEDEAKRDPRLRAIVPMAPLEWGAKVEPMLRQMRDNHPTVKGIRRIVEFDVNPRALTLSPDFIAGVNLLEKFGWHFEINVNHTQMDIVRDFVPQISTPMILDHCGKPGIKEGALDQYRADVTALSKHKNLWIKLSDLPVEAAENWTEADLRPYIAATLETFGPDRTIFAGDYPICLAATTMTGWVDLLDRAFADLGLSESETRAIYRDNANRFYRLGL
;
A
#
# COMPACT_ATOMS: atom_id res chain seq x y z
N GLY A 1 19.95 13.07 -4.68
CA GLY A 1 19.32 12.74 -3.39
C GLY A 1 18.41 11.57 -3.68
N GLN A 2 18.48 10.50 -2.89
CA GLN A 2 18.04 9.16 -3.30
C GLN A 2 16.61 9.10 -3.89
N TYR A 3 15.67 9.89 -3.35
CA TYR A 3 14.30 9.96 -3.87
C TYR A 3 14.19 10.58 -5.28
N ILE A 4 15.02 11.56 -5.63
CA ILE A 4 15.04 12.15 -6.99
C ILE A 4 15.59 11.14 -7.99
N GLU A 5 16.64 10.40 -7.59
CA GLU A 5 17.24 9.36 -8.43
C GLU A 5 16.23 8.22 -8.68
N GLU A 6 15.46 7.83 -7.66
CA GLU A 6 14.35 6.88 -7.80
C GLU A 6 13.28 7.36 -8.78
N ILE A 7 12.84 8.63 -8.66
CA ILE A 7 11.85 9.20 -9.59
C ILE A 7 12.39 9.19 -11.01
N GLN A 8 13.62 9.68 -11.22
CA GLN A 8 14.24 9.77 -12.55
C GLN A 8 14.41 8.39 -13.19
N PHE A 9 14.81 7.39 -12.41
CA PHE A 9 14.89 6.01 -12.89
C PHE A 9 13.53 5.52 -13.42
N VAL A 10 12.46 5.70 -12.64
CA VAL A 10 11.12 5.24 -13.05
C VAL A 10 10.59 6.06 -14.23
N GLU A 11 10.86 7.36 -14.30
CA GLU A 11 10.51 8.20 -15.44
C GLU A 11 11.26 7.79 -16.72
N ASP A 12 12.52 7.37 -16.60
CA ASP A 12 13.29 6.83 -17.72
C ASP A 12 12.74 5.49 -18.21
N GLU A 13 12.31 4.61 -17.32
CA GLU A 13 11.59 3.39 -17.70
C GLU A 13 10.22 3.70 -18.31
N ALA A 14 9.50 4.71 -17.82
CA ALA A 14 8.21 5.13 -18.39
C ALA A 14 8.32 5.68 -19.81
N LYS A 15 9.50 6.18 -20.23
CA LYS A 15 9.78 6.51 -21.64
C LYS A 15 9.84 5.28 -22.53
N ARG A 16 10.20 4.11 -21.98
CA ARG A 16 10.25 2.82 -22.69
C ARG A 16 8.93 2.07 -22.63
N ASP A 17 8.22 2.18 -21.51
CA ASP A 17 6.92 1.57 -21.30
C ASP A 17 5.86 2.61 -20.88
N PRO A 18 5.04 3.11 -21.83
CA PRO A 18 4.03 4.13 -21.54
C PRO A 18 2.88 3.63 -20.66
N ARG A 19 2.86 2.33 -20.29
CA ARG A 19 1.94 1.77 -19.30
C ARG A 19 2.31 2.16 -17.87
N LEU A 20 3.52 2.68 -17.62
CA LEU A 20 3.91 3.28 -16.34
C LEU A 20 3.32 4.69 -16.24
N ARG A 21 2.35 4.88 -15.33
CA ARG A 21 1.50 6.08 -15.28
C ARG A 21 1.64 6.91 -14.00
N ALA A 22 2.17 6.34 -12.95
CA ALA A 22 2.32 6.99 -11.66
C ALA A 22 3.55 6.48 -10.91
N ILE A 23 4.12 7.35 -10.08
CA ILE A 23 5.27 7.09 -9.22
C ILE A 23 4.89 7.45 -7.79
N VAL A 24 5.34 6.64 -6.83
CA VAL A 24 5.18 6.87 -5.39
C VAL A 24 6.55 6.76 -4.73
N PRO A 25 7.36 7.83 -4.76
CA PRO A 25 8.71 7.83 -4.20
C PRO A 25 8.69 8.07 -2.69
N MET A 26 9.86 8.01 -2.06
CA MET A 26 10.06 8.54 -0.71
C MET A 26 10.19 10.07 -0.69
N ALA A 27 9.80 10.70 0.43
CA ALA A 27 10.22 12.05 0.80
C ALA A 27 10.38 12.13 2.33
N PRO A 28 11.22 13.03 2.88
CA PRO A 28 11.48 13.13 4.32
C PRO A 28 10.34 13.87 5.04
N LEU A 29 9.17 13.24 5.14
CA LEU A 29 7.98 13.81 5.77
C LEU A 29 8.17 14.07 7.26
N GLU A 30 9.17 13.45 7.89
CA GLU A 30 9.61 13.71 9.26
C GLU A 30 10.13 15.14 9.49
N TRP A 31 10.34 15.91 8.42
CA TRP A 31 10.66 17.34 8.52
C TRP A 31 9.43 18.23 8.74
N GLY A 32 8.23 17.65 8.78
CA GLY A 32 6.96 18.37 8.93
C GLY A 32 6.81 19.46 7.87
N ALA A 33 6.42 20.66 8.28
CA ALA A 33 6.20 21.77 7.35
C ALA A 33 7.45 22.17 6.52
N LYS A 34 8.66 21.83 6.99
CA LYS A 34 9.90 22.19 6.28
C LYS A 34 10.11 21.40 4.99
N VAL A 35 9.37 20.30 4.79
CA VAL A 35 9.42 19.52 3.54
C VAL A 35 8.66 20.21 2.39
N GLU A 36 7.81 21.22 2.66
CA GLU A 36 6.93 21.81 1.65
C GLU A 36 7.65 22.32 0.38
N PRO A 37 8.77 23.07 0.47
CA PRO A 37 9.48 23.53 -0.72
C PRO A 37 9.97 22.38 -1.62
N MET A 38 10.40 21.28 -1.01
CA MET A 38 10.83 20.07 -1.72
C MET A 38 9.67 19.39 -2.41
N LEU A 39 8.52 19.21 -1.73
CA LEU A 39 7.32 18.63 -2.34
C LEU A 39 6.81 19.48 -3.51
N ARG A 40 6.91 20.80 -3.41
CA ARG A 40 6.55 21.72 -4.49
C ARG A 40 7.45 21.54 -5.70
N GLN A 41 8.77 21.52 -5.49
CA GLN A 41 9.72 21.24 -6.56
C GLN A 41 9.48 19.86 -7.20
N MET A 42 9.20 18.85 -6.38
CA MET A 42 8.87 17.50 -6.87
C MET A 42 7.62 17.51 -7.75
N ARG A 43 6.53 18.16 -7.31
CA ARG A 43 5.31 18.27 -8.10
C ARG A 43 5.54 18.98 -9.43
N ASP A 44 6.28 20.09 -9.41
CA ASP A 44 6.47 20.94 -10.57
C ASP A 44 7.35 20.27 -11.63
N ASN A 45 8.31 19.44 -11.21
CA ASN A 45 9.22 18.74 -12.12
C ASN A 45 8.75 17.33 -12.51
N HIS A 46 7.94 16.67 -11.68
CA HIS A 46 7.57 15.26 -11.81
C HIS A 46 6.04 15.06 -11.68
N PRO A 47 5.24 15.43 -12.70
CA PRO A 47 3.78 15.37 -12.66
C PRO A 47 3.21 13.92 -12.56
N THR A 48 4.06 12.92 -12.79
CA THR A 48 3.78 11.49 -12.62
C THR A 48 3.79 11.07 -11.15
N VAL A 49 4.37 11.86 -10.23
CA VAL A 49 4.28 11.59 -8.79
C VAL A 49 2.85 11.78 -8.32
N LYS A 50 2.31 10.75 -7.66
CA LYS A 50 0.92 10.74 -7.16
C LYS A 50 0.82 10.63 -5.65
N GLY A 51 1.88 10.24 -4.96
CA GLY A 51 1.89 10.09 -3.51
C GLY A 51 3.30 9.93 -2.99
N ILE A 52 3.44 9.77 -1.68
CA ILE A 52 4.71 9.49 -1.02
C ILE A 52 4.59 8.19 -0.24
N ARG A 53 5.62 7.35 -0.32
CA ARG A 53 5.71 6.08 0.42
C ARG A 53 6.75 6.17 1.53
N ARG A 54 6.46 5.57 2.68
CA ARG A 54 7.45 5.33 3.74
C ARG A 54 7.47 3.86 4.13
N ILE A 55 8.66 3.26 4.03
CA ILE A 55 8.97 1.95 4.60
C ILE A 55 9.33 2.17 6.08
N VAL A 56 8.37 1.89 6.96
CA VAL A 56 8.50 2.00 8.42
C VAL A 56 9.01 0.69 9.01
N GLU A 57 8.82 -0.42 8.31
CA GLU A 57 9.21 -1.78 8.71
C GLU A 57 10.62 -1.86 9.32
N PHE A 58 11.59 -1.19 8.69
CA PHE A 58 13.01 -1.24 9.07
C PHE A 58 13.50 -0.03 9.86
N ASP A 59 12.60 0.87 10.28
CA ASP A 59 12.99 2.02 11.09
C ASP A 59 13.46 1.57 12.49
N VAL A 60 14.48 2.25 13.04
CA VAL A 60 15.04 1.91 14.36
C VAL A 60 14.03 2.18 15.48
N ASN A 61 13.14 3.16 15.31
CA ASN A 61 12.08 3.47 16.26
C ASN A 61 10.79 3.88 15.52
N PRO A 62 10.05 2.91 14.95
CA PRO A 62 8.92 3.18 14.07
C PRO A 62 7.81 3.95 14.79
N ARG A 63 7.59 3.69 16.08
CA ARG A 63 6.57 4.39 16.88
C ARG A 63 6.95 5.86 17.11
N ALA A 64 8.22 6.14 17.43
CA ALA A 64 8.67 7.52 17.62
C ALA A 64 8.64 8.32 16.31
N LEU A 65 8.99 7.71 15.18
CA LEU A 65 8.88 8.33 13.86
C LEU A 65 7.42 8.67 13.54
N THR A 66 6.57 7.65 13.46
CA THR A 66 5.20 7.77 12.93
C THR A 66 4.28 8.63 13.78
N LEU A 67 4.43 8.57 15.11
CA LEU A 67 3.62 9.36 16.04
C LEU A 67 4.25 10.71 16.41
N SER A 68 5.37 11.09 15.77
CA SER A 68 5.91 12.43 15.95
C SER A 68 4.99 13.49 15.34
N PRO A 69 4.83 14.66 15.99
CA PRO A 69 4.04 15.76 15.43
C PRO A 69 4.49 16.19 14.03
N ASP A 70 5.80 16.19 13.78
CA ASP A 70 6.36 16.59 12.49
C ASP A 70 6.02 15.59 11.38
N PHE A 71 6.14 14.28 11.62
CA PHE A 71 5.79 13.29 10.60
C PHE A 71 4.29 13.32 10.27
N ILE A 72 3.42 13.42 11.28
CA ILE A 72 1.97 13.57 11.09
C ILE A 72 1.66 14.83 10.27
N ALA A 73 2.29 15.97 10.60
CA ALA A 73 2.13 17.21 9.86
C ALA A 73 2.62 17.08 8.41
N GLY A 74 3.75 16.41 8.18
CA GLY A 74 4.31 16.15 6.85
C GLY A 74 3.42 15.26 5.99
N VAL A 75 2.80 14.23 6.58
CA VAL A 75 1.85 13.36 5.87
C VAL A 75 0.56 14.10 5.53
N ASN A 76 0.00 14.88 6.46
CA ASN A 76 -1.20 15.69 6.21
C ASN A 76 -0.94 16.83 5.20
N LEU A 77 0.31 17.29 5.06
CA LEU A 77 0.69 18.29 4.08
C LEU A 77 0.49 17.81 2.62
N LEU A 78 0.52 16.49 2.38
CA LEU A 78 0.37 15.90 1.04
C LEU A 78 -0.99 16.23 0.38
N GLU A 79 -2.04 16.50 1.17
CA GLU A 79 -3.34 16.93 0.66
C GLU A 79 -3.23 18.22 -0.19
N LYS A 80 -2.35 19.16 0.19
CA LYS A 80 -2.12 20.40 -0.57
C LYS A 80 -1.65 20.14 -2.01
N PHE A 81 -1.10 18.96 -2.26
CA PHE A 81 -0.57 18.54 -3.56
C PHE A 81 -1.53 17.58 -4.28
N GLY A 82 -2.68 17.23 -3.68
CA GLY A 82 -3.58 16.20 -4.20
C GLY A 82 -2.95 14.81 -4.20
N TRP A 83 -2.04 14.57 -3.25
CA TRP A 83 -1.25 13.35 -3.13
C TRP A 83 -1.76 12.46 -1.99
N HIS A 84 -1.44 11.17 -2.09
CA HIS A 84 -1.72 10.18 -1.04
C HIS A 84 -0.44 9.76 -0.30
N PHE A 85 -0.62 9.02 0.79
CA PHE A 85 0.47 8.41 1.55
C PHE A 85 0.39 6.88 1.52
N GLU A 86 1.52 6.20 1.40
CA GLU A 86 1.60 4.74 1.50
C GLU A 86 2.51 4.35 2.66
N ILE A 87 1.99 3.50 3.56
CA ILE A 87 2.72 3.01 4.71
C ILE A 87 2.99 1.52 4.55
N ASN A 88 4.28 1.17 4.64
CA ASN A 88 4.75 -0.22 4.68
C ASN A 88 5.28 -0.52 6.10
N VAL A 89 4.70 -1.54 6.71
CA VAL A 89 4.94 -2.04 8.08
C VAL A 89 4.85 -3.56 8.08
N ASN A 90 5.07 -4.19 9.24
CA ASN A 90 4.74 -5.59 9.47
C ASN A 90 3.70 -5.82 10.57
N HIS A 91 3.17 -7.04 10.68
CA HIS A 91 2.12 -7.39 11.64
C HIS A 91 2.44 -7.03 13.10
N THR A 92 3.73 -6.99 13.50
CA THR A 92 4.14 -6.62 14.86
C THR A 92 4.03 -5.12 15.15
N GLN A 93 3.85 -4.30 14.11
CA GLN A 93 3.78 -2.84 14.15
C GLN A 93 2.36 -2.30 13.94
N MET A 94 1.34 -3.17 13.87
CA MET A 94 -0.03 -2.74 13.58
C MET A 94 -0.65 -1.87 14.67
N ASP A 95 -0.17 -1.97 15.91
CA ASP A 95 -0.53 -1.04 17.00
C ASP A 95 -0.15 0.41 16.67
N ILE A 96 1.01 0.61 16.06
CA ILE A 96 1.46 1.92 15.61
C ILE A 96 0.52 2.45 14.52
N VAL A 97 0.13 1.61 13.57
CA VAL A 97 -0.79 2.01 12.48
C VAL A 97 -2.17 2.38 13.03
N ARG A 98 -2.69 1.63 14.01
CA ARG A 98 -3.97 1.93 14.67
C ARG A 98 -3.97 3.28 15.41
N ASP A 99 -2.83 3.69 15.96
CA ASP A 99 -2.68 4.99 16.61
C ASP A 99 -2.41 6.13 15.61
N PHE A 100 -1.77 5.83 14.49
CA PHE A 100 -1.36 6.80 13.46
C PHE A 100 -2.52 7.19 12.54
N VAL A 101 -3.24 6.21 11.99
CA VAL A 101 -4.31 6.43 10.99
C VAL A 101 -5.38 7.43 11.43
N PRO A 102 -5.87 7.44 12.69
CA PRO A 102 -6.84 8.44 13.15
C PRO A 102 -6.35 9.90 13.10
N GLN A 103 -5.04 10.12 13.02
CA GLN A 103 -4.42 11.46 13.00
C GLN A 103 -4.20 11.99 11.58
N ILE A 104 -4.47 11.17 10.55
CA ILE A 104 -4.21 11.49 9.16
C ILE A 104 -5.51 11.73 8.40
N SER A 105 -5.61 12.88 7.74
CA SER A 105 -6.70 13.21 6.83
C SER A 105 -6.40 12.79 5.39
N THR A 106 -5.12 12.82 5.00
CA THR A 106 -4.64 12.41 3.66
C THR A 106 -5.15 11.02 3.29
N PRO A 107 -5.52 10.75 2.03
CA PRO A 107 -5.77 9.39 1.55
C PRO A 107 -4.55 8.49 1.78
N MET A 108 -4.78 7.29 2.29
CA MET A 108 -3.71 6.35 2.66
C MET A 108 -3.90 4.98 2.02
N ILE A 109 -2.79 4.29 1.80
CA ILE A 109 -2.74 2.85 1.55
C ILE A 109 -1.91 2.18 2.63
N LEU A 110 -2.46 1.10 3.21
CA LEU A 110 -1.68 0.08 3.90
C LEU A 110 -1.12 -0.89 2.85
N ASP A 111 0.20 -0.90 2.70
CA ASP A 111 0.88 -1.79 1.76
C ASP A 111 0.81 -3.25 2.21
N HIS A 112 0.75 -4.18 1.25
CA HIS A 112 0.88 -5.63 1.44
C HIS A 112 0.03 -6.22 2.57
N CYS A 113 -1.18 -5.70 2.74
CA CYS A 113 -2.06 -6.06 3.85
C CYS A 113 -1.42 -5.90 5.25
N GLY A 114 -0.45 -5.00 5.40
CA GLY A 114 0.32 -4.83 6.63
C GLY A 114 1.22 -6.02 6.97
N LYS A 115 1.55 -6.86 5.98
CA LYS A 115 2.34 -8.09 6.09
C LYS A 115 1.87 -8.97 7.25
N PRO A 116 0.76 -9.71 7.06
CA PRO A 116 -0.15 -10.07 8.14
C PRO A 116 0.30 -11.23 9.03
N GLY A 117 1.58 -11.61 8.98
CA GLY A 117 2.15 -12.67 9.82
C GLY A 117 1.63 -14.06 9.46
N ILE A 118 1.58 -14.39 8.16
CA ILE A 118 1.00 -15.64 7.66
C ILE A 118 1.78 -16.84 8.18
N LYS A 119 3.12 -16.77 8.09
CA LYS A 119 4.03 -17.79 8.63
C LYS A 119 3.83 -18.01 10.13
N GLU A 120 3.50 -16.96 10.88
CA GLU A 120 3.26 -17.00 12.32
C GLU A 120 1.83 -17.44 12.68
N GLY A 121 0.94 -17.59 11.69
CA GLY A 121 -0.47 -17.92 11.93
C GLY A 121 -1.26 -16.80 12.59
N ALA A 122 -0.87 -15.54 12.40
CA ALA A 122 -1.41 -14.36 13.09
C ALA A 122 -2.81 -13.90 12.58
N LEU A 123 -3.64 -14.82 12.07
CA LEU A 123 -4.92 -14.50 11.44
C LEU A 123 -5.90 -13.76 12.36
N ASP A 124 -5.97 -14.12 13.63
CA ASP A 124 -6.88 -13.46 14.59
C ASP A 124 -6.44 -12.01 14.87
N GLN A 125 -5.13 -11.78 15.01
CA GLN A 125 -4.56 -10.44 15.12
C GLN A 125 -4.85 -9.63 13.85
N TYR A 126 -4.60 -10.22 12.68
CA TYR A 126 -4.86 -9.57 11.40
C TYR A 126 -6.33 -9.16 11.25
N ARG A 127 -7.28 -10.06 11.54
CA ARG A 127 -8.72 -9.77 11.52
C ARG A 127 -9.10 -8.61 12.43
N ALA A 128 -8.57 -8.59 13.65
CA ALA A 128 -8.81 -7.49 14.58
C ALA A 128 -8.28 -6.16 14.01
N ASP A 129 -7.10 -6.19 13.41
CA ASP A 129 -6.45 -5.01 12.83
C ASP A 129 -7.20 -4.45 11.65
N VAL A 130 -7.52 -5.27 10.64
CA VAL A 130 -8.25 -4.78 9.47
C VAL A 130 -9.69 -4.40 9.79
N THR A 131 -10.32 -5.03 10.79
CA THR A 131 -11.64 -4.61 11.29
C THR A 131 -11.57 -3.23 11.94
N ALA A 132 -10.53 -2.94 12.72
CA ALA A 132 -10.35 -1.61 13.32
C ALA A 132 -10.02 -0.56 12.26
N LEU A 133 -9.05 -0.84 11.39
CA LEU A 133 -8.52 0.09 10.40
C LEU A 133 -9.50 0.40 9.27
N SER A 134 -10.31 -0.57 8.83
CA SER A 134 -11.30 -0.38 7.77
C SER A 134 -12.39 0.65 8.12
N LYS A 135 -12.56 1.00 9.41
CA LYS A 135 -13.47 2.07 9.85
C LYS A 135 -13.04 3.45 9.32
N HIS A 136 -11.75 3.62 9.05
CA HIS A 136 -11.19 4.86 8.50
C HIS A 136 -11.36 4.87 6.98
N LYS A 137 -12.27 5.73 6.49
CA LYS A 137 -12.68 5.75 5.07
C LYS A 137 -11.60 6.28 4.13
N ASN A 138 -10.63 7.03 4.64
CA ASN A 138 -9.47 7.49 3.89
C ASN A 138 -8.37 6.43 3.76
N LEU A 139 -8.47 5.30 4.47
CA LEU A 139 -7.52 4.19 4.35
C LEU A 139 -8.02 3.13 3.36
N TRP A 140 -7.11 2.74 2.47
CA TRP A 140 -7.22 1.68 1.48
C TRP A 140 -6.16 0.61 1.76
N ILE A 141 -6.28 -0.54 1.10
CA ILE A 141 -5.36 -1.66 1.31
C ILE A 141 -4.87 -2.21 -0.02
N LYS A 142 -3.57 -2.50 -0.12
CA LYS A 142 -3.01 -3.24 -1.24
C LYS A 142 -3.03 -4.74 -0.95
N LEU A 143 -3.75 -5.48 -1.76
CA LEU A 143 -3.70 -6.94 -1.79
C LEU A 143 -2.51 -7.37 -2.65
N SER A 144 -1.39 -7.62 -1.97
CA SER A 144 -0.09 -7.91 -2.56
C SER A 144 0.82 -8.62 -1.58
N ASP A 145 1.85 -9.28 -2.09
CA ASP A 145 2.98 -9.87 -1.34
C ASP A 145 2.63 -10.92 -0.26
N LEU A 146 1.40 -11.43 -0.23
CA LEU A 146 1.01 -12.46 0.75
C LEU A 146 1.83 -13.76 0.63
N PRO A 147 2.18 -14.28 -0.56
CA PRO A 147 3.00 -15.50 -0.66
C PRO A 147 4.39 -15.36 -0.02
N VAL A 148 5.01 -14.18 -0.05
CA VAL A 148 6.34 -13.93 0.52
C VAL A 148 6.30 -13.93 2.05
N GLU A 149 5.17 -13.55 2.64
CA GLU A 149 4.94 -13.53 4.08
C GLU A 149 4.55 -14.92 4.66
N ALA A 150 4.45 -15.95 3.81
CA ALA A 150 4.11 -17.32 4.19
C ALA A 150 5.35 -18.21 4.38
N ALA A 151 5.15 -19.47 4.80
CA ALA A 151 6.24 -20.45 4.86
C ALA A 151 6.70 -20.88 3.46
N GLU A 152 7.91 -21.42 3.32
CA GLU A 152 8.47 -21.84 2.01
C GLU A 152 7.58 -22.85 1.25
N ASN A 153 6.87 -23.70 1.97
CA ASN A 153 5.96 -24.72 1.43
C ASN A 153 4.48 -24.32 1.53
N TRP A 154 4.19 -23.01 1.49
CA TRP A 154 2.84 -22.48 1.58
C TRP A 154 1.90 -23.09 0.53
N THR A 155 0.61 -23.08 0.87
CA THR A 155 -0.50 -23.46 0.01
C THR A 155 -1.50 -22.32 -0.08
N GLU A 156 -2.37 -22.32 -1.10
CA GLU A 156 -3.42 -21.30 -1.18
C GLU A 156 -4.32 -21.27 0.07
N ALA A 157 -4.51 -22.42 0.73
CA ALA A 157 -5.29 -22.53 1.96
C ALA A 157 -4.72 -21.67 3.10
N ASP A 158 -3.41 -21.43 3.10
CA ASP A 158 -2.76 -20.58 4.10
C ASP A 158 -3.02 -19.09 3.86
N LEU A 159 -3.21 -18.67 2.60
CA LEU A 159 -3.41 -17.27 2.22
C LEU A 159 -4.90 -16.87 2.20
N ARG A 160 -5.78 -17.80 1.84
CA ARG A 160 -7.23 -17.56 1.65
C ARG A 160 -7.91 -16.88 2.85
N PRO A 161 -7.64 -17.25 4.11
CA PRO A 161 -8.26 -16.58 5.25
C PRO A 161 -7.89 -15.09 5.37
N TYR A 162 -6.68 -14.72 4.97
CA TYR A 162 -6.21 -13.32 4.98
C TYR A 162 -6.82 -12.52 3.82
N ILE A 163 -6.94 -13.13 2.64
CA ILE A 163 -7.66 -12.53 1.50
C ILE A 163 -9.11 -12.28 1.87
N ALA A 164 -9.80 -13.27 2.46
CA ALA A 164 -11.17 -13.16 2.90
C ALA A 164 -11.34 -12.05 3.95
N ALA A 165 -10.52 -12.03 5.01
CA ALA A 165 -10.58 -11.00 6.05
C ALA A 165 -10.35 -9.57 5.48
N THR A 166 -9.50 -9.44 4.46
CA THR A 166 -9.27 -8.17 3.76
C THR A 166 -10.54 -7.70 3.06
N LEU A 167 -11.17 -8.57 2.28
CA LEU A 167 -12.36 -8.24 1.50
C LEU A 167 -13.60 -8.08 2.37
N GLU A 168 -13.76 -8.86 3.43
CA GLU A 168 -14.85 -8.72 4.42
C GLU A 168 -14.84 -7.36 5.11
N THR A 169 -13.65 -6.75 5.31
CA THR A 169 -13.51 -5.51 6.07
C THR A 169 -13.35 -4.26 5.19
N PHE A 170 -12.42 -4.26 4.24
CA PHE A 170 -12.21 -3.11 3.34
C PHE A 170 -13.24 -3.07 2.22
N GLY A 171 -13.77 -4.23 1.82
CA GLY A 171 -14.64 -4.38 0.66
C GLY A 171 -13.86 -4.32 -0.66
N PRO A 172 -14.46 -4.81 -1.75
CA PRO A 172 -13.85 -4.77 -3.08
C PRO A 172 -13.56 -3.33 -3.55
N ASP A 173 -14.27 -2.31 -3.06
CA ASP A 173 -14.12 -0.92 -3.50
C ASP A 173 -12.90 -0.17 -2.90
N ARG A 174 -12.25 -0.71 -1.87
CA ARG A 174 -11.05 -0.11 -1.24
C ARG A 174 -9.85 -1.04 -1.20
N THR A 175 -9.93 -2.17 -1.89
CA THR A 175 -8.83 -3.10 -2.08
C THR A 175 -8.23 -2.91 -3.46
N ILE A 176 -6.91 -2.75 -3.54
CA ILE A 176 -6.18 -2.58 -4.79
C ILE A 176 -5.25 -3.79 -4.97
N PHE A 177 -5.33 -4.47 -6.10
CA PHE A 177 -4.33 -5.46 -6.48
C PHE A 177 -2.96 -4.79 -6.69
N ALA A 178 -1.91 -5.41 -6.18
CA ALA A 178 -0.55 -5.14 -6.63
C ALA A 178 0.24 -6.44 -6.75
N GLY A 179 1.15 -6.48 -7.73
CA GLY A 179 1.98 -7.64 -8.00
C GLY A 179 3.21 -7.76 -7.12
N ASP A 180 3.68 -6.63 -6.57
CA ASP A 180 4.95 -6.51 -5.84
C ASP A 180 6.17 -7.08 -6.57
N TYR A 181 6.20 -6.95 -7.90
CA TYR A 181 7.35 -7.35 -8.69
C TYR A 181 8.56 -6.44 -8.40
N PRO A 182 9.80 -6.97 -8.29
CA PRO A 182 10.17 -8.39 -8.45
C PRO A 182 10.15 -9.19 -7.14
N ILE A 183 9.77 -8.59 -6.01
CA ILE A 183 9.80 -9.23 -4.67
C ILE A 183 8.96 -10.51 -4.64
N CYS A 184 7.78 -10.48 -5.27
CA CYS A 184 6.89 -11.64 -5.35
C CYS A 184 7.54 -12.89 -5.96
N LEU A 185 8.60 -12.74 -6.77
CA LEU A 185 9.34 -13.85 -7.38
C LEU A 185 10.09 -14.73 -6.36
N ALA A 186 10.25 -14.26 -5.12
CA ALA A 186 10.82 -15.08 -4.06
C ALA A 186 9.90 -16.25 -3.65
N ALA A 187 8.59 -16.13 -3.86
CA ALA A 187 7.61 -17.12 -3.40
C ALA A 187 6.59 -17.57 -4.47
N THR A 188 6.44 -16.84 -5.58
CA THR A 188 5.48 -17.17 -6.64
C THR A 188 5.88 -16.56 -7.99
N THR A 189 4.99 -16.60 -8.99
CA THR A 189 5.12 -15.83 -10.24
C THR A 189 3.98 -14.82 -10.34
N MET A 190 4.12 -13.80 -11.21
CA MET A 190 3.03 -12.85 -11.46
C MET A 190 1.73 -13.54 -11.89
N THR A 191 1.81 -14.51 -12.81
CA THR A 191 0.65 -15.30 -13.24
C THR A 191 0.12 -16.16 -12.10
N GLY A 192 1.00 -16.84 -11.35
CA GLY A 192 0.59 -17.66 -10.21
C GLY A 192 -0.13 -16.86 -9.12
N TRP A 193 0.29 -15.61 -8.89
CA TRP A 193 -0.39 -14.71 -7.95
C TRP A 193 -1.78 -14.31 -8.43
N VAL A 194 -1.92 -13.93 -9.69
CA VAL A 194 -3.23 -13.60 -10.29
C VAL A 194 -4.16 -14.82 -10.30
N ASP A 195 -3.66 -15.98 -10.73
CA ASP A 195 -4.43 -17.23 -10.77
C ASP A 195 -4.98 -17.63 -9.39
N LEU A 196 -4.18 -17.43 -8.34
CA LEU A 196 -4.60 -17.67 -6.95
C LEU A 196 -5.71 -16.71 -6.54
N LEU A 197 -5.55 -15.42 -6.82
CA LEU A 197 -6.54 -14.40 -6.51
C LEU A 197 -7.86 -14.64 -7.27
N ASP A 198 -7.80 -15.02 -8.54
CA ASP A 198 -8.99 -15.35 -9.33
C ASP A 198 -9.77 -16.51 -8.72
N ARG A 199 -9.08 -17.58 -8.30
CA ARG A 199 -9.71 -18.70 -7.56
C ARG A 199 -10.29 -18.24 -6.22
N ALA A 200 -9.56 -17.42 -5.46
CA ALA A 200 -10.02 -16.91 -4.17
C ALA A 200 -11.26 -16.01 -4.31
N PHE A 201 -11.28 -15.13 -5.31
CA PHE A 201 -12.41 -14.24 -5.58
C PHE A 201 -13.64 -15.02 -6.05
N ALA A 202 -13.45 -16.05 -6.88
CA ALA A 202 -14.54 -16.94 -7.30
C ALA A 202 -15.15 -17.69 -6.11
N ASP A 203 -14.32 -18.23 -5.22
CA ASP A 203 -14.79 -18.93 -4.01
C ASP A 203 -15.51 -18.01 -3.01
N LEU A 204 -15.14 -16.73 -2.98
CA LEU A 204 -15.82 -15.69 -2.21
C LEU A 204 -17.07 -15.12 -2.91
N GLY A 205 -17.35 -15.54 -4.15
CA GLY A 205 -18.53 -15.13 -4.91
C GLY A 205 -18.50 -13.69 -5.42
N LEU A 206 -17.31 -13.11 -5.61
CA LEU A 206 -17.18 -11.75 -6.16
C LEU A 206 -17.73 -11.71 -7.59
N SER A 207 -18.49 -10.66 -7.89
CA SER A 207 -18.93 -10.34 -9.24
C SER A 207 -17.78 -9.91 -10.12
N GLU A 208 -17.96 -10.00 -11.45
CA GLU A 208 -16.99 -9.49 -12.42
C GLU A 208 -16.67 -8.00 -12.19
N SER A 209 -17.67 -7.20 -11.81
CA SER A 209 -17.48 -5.78 -11.48
C SER A 209 -16.62 -5.57 -10.23
N GLU A 210 -16.76 -6.39 -9.19
CA GLU A 210 -15.96 -6.29 -7.97
C GLU A 210 -14.51 -6.72 -8.23
N THR A 211 -14.32 -7.83 -8.94
CA THR A 211 -12.99 -8.30 -9.37
C THR A 211 -12.29 -7.25 -10.24
N ARG A 212 -13.02 -6.63 -11.18
CA ARG A 212 -12.52 -5.53 -12.00
C ARG A 212 -12.18 -4.29 -11.17
N ALA A 213 -12.97 -3.98 -10.14
CA ALA A 213 -12.67 -2.88 -9.23
C ALA A 213 -11.32 -3.09 -8.54
N ILE A 214 -11.09 -4.28 -7.99
CA ILE A 214 -9.85 -4.65 -7.30
C ILE A 214 -8.63 -4.61 -8.25
N TYR A 215 -8.76 -5.19 -9.45
CA TYR A 215 -7.64 -5.28 -10.40
C TYR A 215 -7.33 -3.97 -11.14
N ARG A 216 -8.31 -3.06 -11.27
CA ARG A 216 -8.17 -1.90 -12.17
C ARG A 216 -8.75 -0.62 -11.62
N ASP A 217 -10.06 -0.58 -11.38
CA ASP A 217 -10.75 0.71 -11.25
C ASP A 217 -10.38 1.45 -9.98
N ASN A 218 -10.10 0.70 -8.91
CA ASN A 218 -9.65 1.25 -7.65
C ASN A 218 -8.29 1.92 -7.79
N ALA A 219 -7.32 1.28 -8.44
CA ALA A 219 -6.03 1.90 -8.73
C ALA A 219 -6.20 3.13 -9.64
N ASN A 220 -7.00 3.02 -10.70
CA ASN A 220 -7.26 4.14 -11.61
C ASN A 220 -7.82 5.36 -10.88
N ARG A 221 -8.80 5.14 -9.99
CA ARG A 221 -9.45 6.18 -9.18
C ARG A 221 -8.50 6.73 -8.12
N PHE A 222 -7.89 5.86 -7.32
CA PHE A 222 -7.06 6.25 -6.18
C PHE A 222 -5.79 6.98 -6.62
N TYR A 223 -5.13 6.53 -7.67
CA TYR A 223 -3.91 7.15 -8.20
C TYR A 223 -4.17 8.24 -9.24
N ARG A 224 -5.44 8.49 -9.62
CA ARG A 224 -5.84 9.52 -10.59
C ARG A 224 -5.18 9.30 -11.96
N LEU A 225 -5.28 8.09 -12.51
CA LEU A 225 -4.55 7.68 -13.73
C LEU A 225 -5.24 8.07 -15.05
N GLY A 226 -6.56 8.27 -15.03
CA GLY A 226 -7.34 8.68 -16.21
C GLY A 226 -7.47 7.60 -17.29
N LEU A 227 -7.53 6.33 -16.89
CA LEU A 227 -7.73 5.15 -17.75
C LEU A 227 -9.20 4.78 -17.94
#